data_AF-A0A2G5RF66-F1
#
_entry.id   AF-A0A2G5RF66-F1
#
_cell.length_a   1.000
_cell.length_b   1.000
_cell.length_c   1.000
_cell.angle_alpha   90.00
_cell.angle_beta   90.00
_cell.angle_gamma   90.00
#
_symmetry.space_group_name_H-M   'P 1'
#
loop_
_entity.id
_entity.type
_entity.pdbx_description
1 polymer ?
#
loop_
_entity_poly.entity_id
_entity_poly.type
_entity_poly.pdbx_seq_one_letter_code
_entity_poly.pdbx_strand_id
1 'polypeptide(L)'
;MAFGLSLAVLEVVRNWGHWEWWPFWLVDYISASMLVAGGLTALKTRATPLLCAAWGFSCAMFWMSFFGHLDEAMKSLALLTPRDRSLTTAIGGMFVITVVGMTTALWASIMPERRR
;
A
#
# COMPACT_ATOMS: atom_id res chain seq x y z
N MET A 1 -1.61 10.42 -1.26
CA MET A 1 -0.47 11.06 -1.95
C MET A 1 0.86 10.77 -1.27
N ALA A 2 1.13 11.29 -0.06
CA ALA A 2 2.43 11.07 0.61
C ALA A 2 2.80 9.58 0.70
N PHE A 3 1.86 8.73 1.13
CA PHE A 3 2.06 7.28 1.17
C PHE A 3 2.47 6.69 -0.20
N GLY A 4 1.78 7.06 -1.29
CA GLY A 4 2.11 6.59 -2.64
C GLY A 4 3.49 7.06 -3.12
N LEU A 5 3.89 8.30 -2.80
CA LEU A 5 5.25 8.79 -3.11
C LEU A 5 6.32 8.04 -2.32
N SER A 6 6.08 7.81 -1.02
CA SER A 6 6.98 7.04 -0.18
C SER A 6 7.14 5.61 -0.69
N LEU A 7 6.08 4.96 -1.17
CA LEU A 7 6.15 3.63 -1.77
C LEU A 7 7.09 3.60 -2.98
N ALA A 8 6.91 4.51 -3.93
CA ALA A 8 7.75 4.57 -5.12
C ALA A 8 9.23 4.77 -4.77
N VAL A 9 9.54 5.64 -3.80
CA VAL A 9 10.91 5.87 -3.34
C VAL A 9 11.49 4.65 -2.64
N LEU A 10 10.74 4.07 -1.69
CA LEU A 10 11.18 2.89 -0.94
C LEU A 10 11.45 1.71 -1.86
N GLU A 11 10.65 1.54 -2.92
CA GLU A 11 10.82 0.44 -3.86
C GLU A 11 12.08 0.58 -4.73
N VAL A 12 12.41 1.81 -5.15
CA VAL A 12 13.67 2.11 -5.85
C VAL A 12 14.87 1.86 -4.94
N VAL A 13 14.82 2.33 -3.69
CA VAL A 13 15.91 2.17 -2.73
C VAL A 13 16.12 0.69 -2.38
N ARG A 14 15.03 -0.05 -2.15
CA ARG A 14 15.05 -1.46 -1.76
C ARG A 14 15.67 -2.36 -2.82
N ASN A 15 15.37 -2.08 -4.09
CA ASN A 15 15.77 -2.95 -5.18
C ASN A 15 16.89 -2.39 -6.06
N TRP A 16 17.54 -1.30 -5.61
CA TRP A 16 18.64 -0.70 -6.35
C TRP A 16 19.74 -1.75 -6.61
N GLY A 17 20.00 -2.02 -7.88
CA GLY A 17 21.01 -3.00 -8.31
C GLY A 17 20.52 -4.44 -8.48
N HIS A 18 19.24 -4.77 -8.22
CA HIS A 18 18.71 -6.14 -8.32
C HIS A 18 17.52 -6.25 -9.29
N TRP A 19 17.64 -5.68 -10.49
CA TRP A 19 16.56 -5.43 -11.46
C TRP A 19 15.83 -6.65 -12.04
N GLU A 20 16.30 -7.87 -11.78
CA GLU A 20 15.73 -9.11 -12.33
C GLU A 20 14.28 -9.38 -11.91
N TRP A 21 13.83 -8.86 -10.75
CA TRP A 21 12.47 -9.07 -10.21
C TRP A 21 11.49 -7.93 -10.51
N TRP A 22 11.84 -7.03 -11.44
CA TRP A 22 11.06 -5.83 -11.73
C TRP A 22 9.57 -6.05 -12.08
N PRO A 23 9.12 -7.17 -12.70
CA PRO A 23 7.70 -7.37 -12.96
C PRO A 23 6.87 -7.46 -11.67
N PHE A 24 7.46 -7.96 -10.58
CA PHE A 24 6.79 -8.01 -9.28
C PHE A 24 6.64 -6.63 -8.65
N TRP A 25 7.65 -5.76 -8.81
CA TRP A 25 7.64 -4.39 -8.27
C TRP A 25 6.74 -3.45 -9.06
N LEU A 26 6.41 -3.80 -10.31
CA LEU A 26 5.50 -3.01 -11.14
C LEU A 26 4.17 -2.75 -10.41
N VAL A 27 3.72 -3.71 -9.61
CA VAL A 27 2.50 -3.58 -8.81
C VAL A 27 2.57 -2.41 -7.82
N ASP A 28 3.73 -2.18 -7.19
CA ASP A 28 3.96 -1.08 -6.25
C ASP A 28 3.90 0.27 -6.98
N TYR A 29 4.46 0.35 -8.19
CA TYR A 29 4.39 1.58 -9.01
C TYR A 29 2.97 1.86 -9.51
N ILE A 30 2.19 0.82 -9.83
CA ILE A 30 0.76 0.96 -10.17
C ILE A 30 0.00 1.53 -8.97
N SER A 31 0.20 0.95 -7.78
CA SER A 31 -0.41 1.44 -6.54
C SER A 31 -0.02 2.88 -6.22
N ALA A 32 1.28 3.20 -6.27
CA ALA A 32 1.80 4.53 -6.06
C ALA A 32 1.15 5.54 -7.02
N SER A 33 1.07 5.19 -8.31
CA SER A 33 0.46 6.03 -9.34
C SER A 33 -1.04 6.25 -9.08
N MET A 34 -1.78 5.20 -8.72
CA MET A 34 -3.19 5.30 -8.36
C MET A 34 -3.42 6.17 -7.11
N LEU A 35 -2.59 6.03 -6.08
CA LEU A 35 -2.68 6.80 -4.83
C LEU A 35 -2.31 8.28 -5.02
N VAL A 36 -1.39 8.58 -5.94
CA VAL A 36 -1.04 9.95 -6.31
C VAL A 36 -2.16 10.55 -7.16
N ALA A 37 -2.60 9.86 -8.21
CA ALA A 37 -3.67 10.33 -9.09
C ALA A 37 -5.00 10.51 -8.33
N GLY A 38 -5.43 9.50 -7.57
CA GLY A 38 -6.64 9.55 -6.74
C GLY A 38 -6.56 10.61 -5.64
N GLY A 39 -5.37 10.87 -5.11
CA GLY A 39 -5.14 11.96 -4.17
C GLY A 39 -5.26 13.34 -4.82
N LEU A 40 -4.64 13.53 -5.99
CA LEU A 40 -4.73 14.78 -6.76
C LEU A 40 -6.17 15.07 -7.20
N THR A 41 -6.92 14.06 -7.63
CA THR A 41 -8.33 14.23 -7.99
C THR A 41 -9.17 14.56 -6.76
N ALA A 42 -8.95 13.89 -5.63
CA ALA A 42 -9.66 14.19 -4.39
C ALA A 42 -9.39 15.60 -3.85
N LEU A 43 -8.21 16.18 -4.10
CA LEU A 43 -7.94 17.59 -3.79
C LEU A 43 -8.76 18.55 -4.64
N LYS A 44 -9.11 18.17 -5.88
CA LYS A 44 -9.89 19.01 -6.80
C LYS A 44 -11.41 18.83 -6.64
N THR A 45 -11.88 17.61 -6.43
CA THR A 45 -13.31 17.27 -6.50
C THR A 45 -13.86 16.57 -5.24
N ARG A 46 -13.16 16.63 -4.10
CA ARG A 46 -13.42 15.83 -2.88
C ARG A 46 -13.53 14.32 -3.18
N ALA A 47 -13.65 13.50 -2.14
CA ALA A 47 -13.48 12.03 -2.15
C ALA A 47 -13.95 11.35 -3.46
N THR A 48 -12.99 10.89 -4.27
CA THR A 48 -13.28 10.32 -5.59
C THR A 48 -13.33 8.80 -5.56
N PRO A 49 -14.15 8.16 -6.41
CA PRO A 49 -14.10 6.71 -6.63
C PRO A 49 -12.69 6.20 -6.93
N LEU A 50 -11.87 7.01 -7.62
CA LEU A 50 -10.48 6.71 -7.91
C LEU A 50 -9.62 6.58 -6.63
N LEU A 51 -9.82 7.45 -5.64
CA LEU A 51 -9.11 7.34 -4.36
C LEU A 51 -9.51 6.09 -3.59
N CYS A 52 -10.81 5.72 -3.60
CA CYS A 52 -11.28 4.47 -2.99
C CYS A 52 -10.66 3.26 -3.68
N ALA A 53 -10.63 3.23 -5.02
CA ALA A 53 -10.00 2.16 -5.80
C ALA A 53 -8.49 2.07 -5.51
N ALA A 54 -7.79 3.20 -5.41
CA ALA A 54 -6.36 3.25 -5.11
C ALA A 54 -6.04 2.64 -3.73
N TRP A 55 -6.79 3.04 -2.69
CA TRP A 55 -6.61 2.47 -1.36
C TRP A 55 -7.00 0.99 -1.29
N GLY A 56 -8.07 0.58 -1.97
CA GLY A 56 -8.48 -0.83 -2.04
C GLY A 56 -7.44 -1.71 -2.73
N PHE A 57 -6.90 -1.26 -3.86
CA PHE A 57 -5.80 -1.95 -4.55
C PHE A 57 -4.57 -2.08 -3.66
N SER A 58 -4.17 -0.98 -3.01
CA SER A 58 -3.05 -0.98 -2.07
C SER A 58 -3.27 -1.96 -0.91
N CYS A 59 -4.48 -1.99 -0.35
CA CYS A 59 -4.86 -2.87 0.74
C CYS A 59 -4.76 -4.35 0.33
N ALA A 60 -5.25 -4.72 -0.85
CA ALA A 60 -5.17 -6.09 -1.35
C ALA A 60 -3.73 -6.55 -1.60
N MET A 61 -2.90 -5.67 -2.15
CA MET A 61 -1.47 -5.94 -2.36
C MET A 61 -0.73 -6.16 -1.03
N PHE A 62 -0.91 -5.25 -0.07
CA PHE A 62 -0.25 -5.38 1.23
C PHE A 62 -0.79 -6.56 2.05
N TRP A 63 -2.06 -6.91 1.90
CA TRP A 63 -2.61 -8.15 2.45
C TRP A 63 -1.84 -9.37 1.92
N MET A 64 -1.73 -9.52 0.59
CA MET A 64 -1.04 -10.65 -0.02
C MET A 64 0.43 -10.71 0.41
N SER A 65 1.12 -9.57 0.41
CA SER A 65 2.51 -9.48 0.83
C SER A 65 2.70 -9.83 2.30
N PHE A 66 1.89 -9.26 3.21
CA PHE A 66 2.01 -9.50 4.64
C PHE A 66 1.74 -10.96 5.01
N PHE A 67 0.63 -11.52 4.53
CA PHE A 67 0.26 -12.90 4.85
C PHE A 67 1.16 -13.92 4.15
N GLY A 68 1.73 -13.61 2.99
CA GLY A 68 2.78 -14.42 2.38
C GLY A 68 4.02 -14.52 3.27
N HIS A 69 4.52 -13.38 3.78
CA HIS A 69 5.65 -13.36 4.70
C HIS A 69 5.34 -14.03 6.05
N LEU A 70 4.10 -13.91 6.55
CA LEU A 70 3.68 -14.61 7.77
C LEU A 70 3.61 -16.14 7.57
N ASP A 71 3.12 -16.61 6.44
CA ASP A 71 3.07 -18.04 6.12
C ASP A 71 4.48 -18.63 6.01
N GLU A 72 5.40 -17.93 5.35
CA GLU A 72 6.82 -18.30 5.31
C GLU A 72 7.47 -18.30 6.71
N ALA A 73 7.16 -17.29 7.53
CA ALA A 73 7.61 -17.20 8.92
C ALA A 73 7.10 -18.37 9.78
N MET A 74 5.83 -18.74 9.63
CA MET A 74 5.22 -19.85 10.35
C MET A 74 5.82 -21.19 9.91
N LYS A 75 6.05 -21.38 8.60
CA LYS A 75 6.68 -22.61 8.08
C LYS A 75 8.14 -22.76 8.49
N SER A 76 8.85 -21.64 8.70
CA SER A 76 10.28 -21.65 9.05
C SER A 76 10.57 -21.71 10.55
N LEU A 77 9.54 -21.64 11.42
CA LEU A 77 9.44 -21.78 12.90
C LEU A 77 10.54 -21.23 13.83
N ALA A 78 11.75 -20.88 13.36
CA ALA A 78 12.88 -20.44 14.17
C ALA A 78 14.01 -19.71 13.40
N LEU A 79 13.95 -19.54 12.06
CA LEU A 79 15.08 -19.05 11.25
C LEU A 79 14.85 -17.74 10.49
N LEU A 80 13.86 -16.93 10.85
CA LEU A 80 13.76 -15.59 10.26
C LEU A 80 15.01 -14.79 10.63
N THR A 81 15.75 -14.33 9.62
CA THR A 81 16.84 -13.40 9.88
C THR A 81 16.28 -12.11 10.48
N PRO A 82 17.08 -11.35 11.25
CA PRO A 82 16.64 -10.06 11.79
C PRO A 82 16.11 -9.12 10.68
N ARG A 83 16.66 -9.23 9.47
CA ARG A 83 16.24 -8.50 8.28
C ARG A 83 14.82 -8.89 7.86
N ASP A 84 14.52 -10.18 7.74
CA ASP A 84 13.19 -10.65 7.30
C ASP A 84 12.12 -10.26 8.32
N ARG A 85 12.42 -10.36 9.62
CA ARG A 85 11.51 -9.90 10.68
C ARG A 85 11.22 -8.40 10.56
N SER A 86 12.24 -7.59 10.29
CA SER A 86 12.08 -6.13 10.13
C SER A 86 11.21 -5.79 8.91
N LEU A 87 11.38 -6.52 7.79
CA LEU A 87 10.59 -6.34 6.58
C LEU A 87 9.12 -6.73 6.82
N THR A 88 8.86 -7.89 7.42
CA THR A 88 7.49 -8.32 7.74
C THR A 88 6.78 -7.32 8.66
N THR A 89 7.50 -6.76 9.64
CA THR A 89 6.96 -5.74 10.55
C THR A 89 6.62 -4.45 9.79
N ALA A 90 7.50 -4.00 8.89
CA ALA A 90 7.26 -2.81 8.07
C ALA A 90 6.08 -3.00 7.12
N ILE A 91 5.99 -4.16 6.43
CA ILE A 91 4.88 -4.53 5.55
C ILE A 91 3.57 -4.58 6.33
N GLY A 92 3.56 -5.14 7.55
CA GLY A 92 2.40 -5.13 8.43
C GLY A 92 1.94 -3.72 8.82
N GLY A 93 2.88 -2.82 9.13
CA GLY A 93 2.57 -1.42 9.39
C GLY A 93 1.95 -0.71 8.17
N MET A 94 2.51 -0.92 6.98
CA MET A 94 1.96 -0.39 5.73
C MET A 94 0.57 -0.96 5.44
N PHE A 95 0.36 -2.25 5.69
CA PHE A 95 -0.95 -2.88 5.54
C PHE A 95 -2.01 -2.20 6.43
N VAL A 96 -1.72 -1.96 7.71
CA VAL A 96 -2.62 -1.23 8.61
C VAL A 96 -2.94 0.17 8.09
N ILE A 97 -1.93 0.91 7.59
CA ILE A 97 -2.14 2.23 6.98
C ILE A 97 -3.10 2.14 5.79
N THR A 98 -2.96 1.13 4.94
CA THR A 98 -3.86 0.97 3.78
C THR A 98 -5.30 0.60 4.17
N VAL A 99 -5.50 -0.17 5.23
CA VAL A 99 -6.84 -0.45 5.79
C VAL A 99 -7.49 0.85 6.28
N VAL A 100 -6.74 1.68 7.02
CA VAL A 100 -7.23 2.99 7.49
C VAL A 100 -7.51 3.92 6.30
N GLY A 101 -6.61 3.99 5.32
CA GLY A 101 -6.80 4.78 4.10
C GLY A 101 -8.04 4.36 3.31
N MET A 102 -8.26 3.05 3.15
CA MET A 102 -9.43 2.51 2.47
C MET A 102 -10.73 2.81 3.21
N THR A 103 -10.78 2.53 4.51
CA THR A 103 -11.97 2.77 5.33
C THR A 103 -12.34 4.25 5.40
N THR A 104 -11.36 5.14 5.54
CA THR A 104 -11.60 6.59 5.54
C THR A 104 -12.06 7.10 4.18
N ALA A 105 -11.48 6.60 3.07
CA ALA A 105 -11.93 6.95 1.73
C ALA A 105 -13.36 6.48 1.45
N LEU A 106 -13.70 5.25 1.83
CA LEU A 106 -15.05 4.71 1.70
C LEU A 106 -16.06 5.49 2.55
N TRP A 107 -15.72 5.77 3.81
CA TRP A 107 -16.57 6.57 4.70
C TRP A 107 -16.87 7.94 4.11
N ALA A 108 -15.84 8.63 3.61
CA ALA A 108 -16.00 9.92 2.96
C ALA A 108 -16.83 9.87 1.68
N SER A 109 -16.86 8.73 0.97
CA SER A 109 -17.68 8.55 -0.23
C SER A 109 -19.16 8.28 0.06
N ILE A 110 -19.48 7.71 1.22
CA ILE A 110 -20.83 7.32 1.60
C ILE A 110 -21.57 8.43 2.36
N MET A 111 -20.84 9.22 3.16
CA MET A 111 -21.44 10.29 3.96
C MET A 111 -21.99 11.41 3.06
N PRO A 112 -23.32 11.64 3.03
CA PRO A 112 -23.90 12.75 2.30
C PRO A 112 -23.48 14.06 2.97
N GLU A 113 -23.11 15.04 2.15
CA GLU A 113 -22.66 16.34 2.65
C GLU A 113 -23.77 17.01 3.48
N ARG A 114 -23.45 17.38 4.72
CA ARG A 114 -24.20 18.42 5.45
C ARG A 114 -24.00 19.70 4.64
N ARG A 115 -24.96 20.02 3.76
CA ARG A 115 -25.02 21.29 3.03
C ARG A 115 -24.74 22.42 4.03
N ARG A 116 -23.61 23.11 3.87
CA ARG A 116 -23.33 24.38 4.53
C ARG A 116 -23.69 25.51 3.59
#